data_AF-A0A257J177-F1
#
_entry.id   AF-A0A257J177-F1
#
_cell.length_a   1.000
_cell.length_b   1.000
_cell.length_c   1.000
_cell.angle_alpha   90.00
_cell.angle_beta   90.00
_cell.angle_gamma   90.00
#
_symmetry.space_group_name_H-M   'P 1'
#
loop_
_entity.id
_entity.type
_entity.pdbx_description
1 polymer ?
#
loop_
_entity_poly.entity_id
_entity_poly.type
_entity_poly.pdbx_seq_one_letter_code
_entity_poly.pdbx_strand_id
1 'polypeptide(L)' 'MLDLDFGKYGPFIWGAYGITGLVFVLMILSSLRHSAHWRRRAEELKAREDARP' A
#
# COMPACT_ATOMS: atom_id res chain seq x y z
N MET A 1 0.90 -25.91 -20.50
CA MET A 1 1.84 -25.42 -19.47
C MET A 1 1.98 -23.92 -19.66
N LEU A 2 1.88 -23.12 -18.61
CA LEU A 2 2.23 -21.70 -18.69
C LEU A 2 3.73 -21.63 -18.97
N ASP A 3 4.09 -21.24 -20.20
CA ASP A 3 5.48 -20.99 -20.57
C ASP A 3 5.87 -19.62 -20.01
N LEU A 4 6.31 -19.63 -18.76
CA LEU A 4 6.82 -18.44 -18.05
C LEU A 4 8.30 -18.17 -18.39
N ASP A 5 8.85 -18.93 -19.33
CA ASP A 5 10.21 -18.79 -19.80
C ASP A 5 10.20 -17.92 -21.07
N PHE A 6 10.12 -16.60 -20.86
CA PHE A 6 10.12 -15.63 -21.97
C PHE A 6 11.51 -15.50 -22.65
N GLY A 7 12.37 -16.51 -22.50
CA GLY A 7 13.74 -16.56 -23.01
C GLY A 7 14.51 -15.28 -22.68
N LYS A 8 15.13 -14.67 -23.69
CA LYS A 8 15.93 -13.44 -23.54
C LYS A 8 15.16 -12.23 -22.99
N TYR A 9 13.82 -12.26 -23.00
CA TYR A 9 12.99 -11.16 -22.50
C TYR A 9 12.45 -11.39 -21.08
N GLY A 10 12.67 -12.59 -20.52
CA GLY A 10 12.24 -12.95 -19.16
C GLY A 10 12.61 -11.91 -18.09
N PRO A 11 13.87 -11.45 -18.01
CA PRO A 11 14.26 -10.46 -17.02
C PRO A 11 13.54 -9.11 -17.16
N PHE A 12 13.23 -8.67 -18.39
CA PHE A 12 12.51 -7.42 -18.62
C PHE A 12 11.04 -7.54 -18.20
N ILE A 13 10.41 -8.66 -18.55
CA ILE A 13 9.01 -8.94 -18.24
C ILE A 13 8.83 -9.11 -16.73
N TRP A 14 9.65 -9.96 -16.11
CA TRP A 14 9.63 -10.15 -14.66
C TRP A 14 10.02 -8.89 -13.90
N GLY A 15 10.95 -8.08 -14.43
CA GLY A 15 11.29 -6.78 -13.86
C GLY A 15 10.11 -5.82 -13.86
N ALA A 16 9.40 -5.69 -14.98
CA ALA A 16 8.22 -4.84 -15.09
C ALA A 16 7.09 -5.28 -14.14
N TYR A 17 6.79 -6.59 -14.10
CA TYR A 17 5.78 -7.12 -13.17
C TYR A 17 6.22 -7.00 -11.71
N GLY A 18 7.49 -7.22 -11.41
CA GLY A 18 8.07 -7.07 -10.08
C GLY A 18 7.96 -5.63 -9.57
N ILE A 19 8.32 -4.64 -10.40
CA ILE A 19 8.16 -3.22 -10.07
C ILE A 19 6.68 -2.88 -9.88
N THR A 20 5.81 -3.36 -10.77
CA THR A 20 4.37 -3.10 -10.66
C THR A 20 3.79 -3.64 -9.36
N GLY A 21 4.12 -4.89 -9.01
CA GLY A 21 3.72 -5.51 -7.74
C GLY A 21 4.25 -4.73 -6.53
N LEU A 22 5.51 -4.29 -6.59
CA LEU A 22 6.14 -3.49 -5.54
C LEU A 22 5.42 -2.16 -5.33
N VAL A 23 5.11 -1.44 -6.42
CA VAL A 23 4.36 -0.17 -6.36
C VAL A 23 2.99 -0.39 -5.72
N PHE A 24 2.28 -1.46 -6.10
CA PHE A 24 0.99 -1.76 -5.48
C PHE A 24 1.10 -2.04 -3.98
N VAL A 25 2.09 -2.83 -3.55
CA VAL A 25 2.33 -3.10 -2.12
C VAL A 25 2.62 -1.80 -1.37
N LEU A 26 3.50 -0.95 -1.91
CA LEU A 26 3.82 0.34 -1.29
C LEU A 26 2.59 1.25 -1.22
N MET A 27 1.75 1.27 -2.26
CA MET A 27 0.52 2.06 -2.28
C MET A 27 -0.48 1.58 -1.23
N ILE A 28 -0.67 0.27 -1.09
CA ILE A 28 -1.53 -0.33 -0.05
C ILE A 28 -1.03 0.06 1.33
N LEU A 29 0.26 -0.14 1.61
CA LEU A 29 0.86 0.20 2.90
C LEU A 29 0.76 1.70 3.21
N SER A 30 1.00 2.55 2.20
CA SER A 30 0.84 4.00 2.32
C SER A 30 -0.60 4.38 2.65
N SER A 31 -1.57 3.81 1.93
CA SER A 31 -3.00 4.05 2.15
C SER A 31 -3.44 3.65 3.56
N LEU A 32 -3.03 2.47 4.02
CA LEU A 32 -3.31 2.00 5.38
C LEU A 32 -2.68 2.91 6.44
N ARG A 33 -1.43 3.33 6.25
CA ARG A 33 -0.75 4.27 7.17
C ARG A 33 -1.44 5.62 7.21
N HIS A 34 -1.88 6.12 6.07
CA HIS A 34 -2.61 7.38 5.98
C HIS A 34 -3.94 7.27 6.74
N SER A 35 -4.72 6.21 6.50
CA SER A 35 -5.97 5.96 7.22
C SER A 35 -5.77 5.83 8.74
N ALA A 36 -4.73 5.13 9.17
CA ALA A 36 -4.39 5.02 10.59
C ALA A 36 -3.99 6.37 11.21
N HIS A 37 -3.29 7.22 10.46
CA HIS A 37 -2.92 8.56 10.90
C HIS A 37 -4.14 9.47 11.11
N TRP A 38 -5.12 9.40 10.19
CA TRP A 38 -6.37 10.13 10.32
C TRP A 38 -7.25 9.61 11.45
N ARG A 39 -7.27 8.28 11.67
CA ARG A 39 -7.98 7.69 12.81
C ARG A 39 -7.47 8.21 14.14
N ARG A 40 -6.15 8.31 14.33
CA ARG A 40 -5.57 8.86 15.58
C ARG A 40 -6.01 10.31 15.83
N ARG A 41 -6.01 11.14 14.79
CA ARG A 41 -6.48 12.54 14.89
C ARG A 41 -7.98 12.62 15.18
N ALA A 42 -8.78 11.75 14.57
CA ALA A 42 -10.22 11.68 14.84
C ALA A 42 -10.51 11.20 16.28
N GLU A 43 -9.75 10.22 16.78
CA GLU A 43 -9.85 9.73 18.16
C GLU A 43 -9.45 10.82 19.16
N GLU A 44 -8.39 11.57 18.90
CA GLU A 44 -7.97 12.72 19.71
C GLU A 44 -9.02 13.85 19.72
N LEU A 45 -9.65 14.15 18.59
CA LEU A 45 -10.73 15.12 18.49
C LEU A 45 -11.97 14.66 19.27
N LYS A 46 -12.36 13.39 19.11
CA LYS A 46 -13.50 12.81 19.82
C LYS A 46 -13.28 12.79 21.33
N ALA A 47 -12.07 12.45 21.79
CA ALA A 47 -11.73 12.47 23.22
C ALA A 47 -11.77 13.88 23.83
N ARG A 48 -11.45 14.92 23.06
CA ARG A 48 -11.57 16.32 23.51
C ARG A 48 -13.02 16.81 23.56
N GLU A 49 -13.87 16.33 22.66
CA GLU A 49 -15.30 16.65 22.65
C GLU A 49 -16.02 15.97 23.82
N ASP A 50 -15.71 14.71 24.11
CA ASP A 50 -16.27 13.95 25.24
C ASP A 50 -15.78 14.48 26.61
N ALA A 51 -14.58 15.07 26.65
CA ALA A 51 -14.02 15.71 27.84
C ALA A 51 -14.49 17.16 28.05
N ARG A 52 -15.29 17.71 27.13
CA ARG A 52 -15.90 19.03 27.28
C ARG A 52 -17.22 18.88 28.06
N PRO A 53 -17.34 19.45 29.28
CA PRO A 53 -18.51 19.30 30.14
C PRO A 53 -19.77 19.99 29.63
#